data_AF-A0A415EMK0-F1
#
_entry.id   AF-A0A415EMK0-F1
#
_cell.length_a   1.000
_cell.length_b   1.000
_cell.length_c   1.000
_cell.angle_alpha   90.00
_cell.angle_beta   90.00
_cell.angle_gamma   90.00
#
_symmetry.space_group_name_H-M   'P 1'
#
loop_
_entity.id
_entity.type
_entity.pdbx_description
1 polymer ?
#
loop_
_entity_poly.entity_id
_entity_poly.type
_entity_poly.pdbx_seq_one_letter_code
_entity_poly.pdbx_strand_id
1 'polypeptide(L)'
;MAYEHLIYRIKSVDSMEEKCRRKGLPVNAHSALVELRDAIGLRIVCRFLHDIKLNIDYIKQIPGCKVIQEKDYIHNVKPNGYRSYHMILELEEPFRDVDGNQPGKFYAEIQLRTIAMDSWASLEHQMKYKHHIKNAALIGQELKRCADELAACDLAMQTIRNLLQEEPEGEEENQ
;
A
#
# COMPACT_ATOMS: atom_id res chain seq x y z
N MET A 1 18.62 0.93 -2.12
CA MET A 1 17.72 -0.17 -1.70
C MET A 1 16.30 0.24 -2.07
N ALA A 2 15.55 -0.60 -2.79
CA ALA A 2 14.25 -0.20 -3.35
C ALA A 2 13.13 -0.11 -2.30
N TYR A 3 13.27 -0.77 -1.15
CA TYR A 3 12.31 -0.70 -0.04
C TYR A 3 13.05 -0.81 1.30
N GLU A 4 12.40 -0.40 2.39
CA GLU A 4 12.91 -0.55 3.76
C GLU A 4 12.50 -1.90 4.34
N HIS A 5 11.20 -2.19 4.32
CA HIS A 5 10.65 -3.46 4.77
C HIS A 5 9.37 -3.81 4.02
N LEU A 6 9.02 -5.10 4.07
CA LEU A 6 7.83 -5.67 3.46
C LEU A 6 7.05 -6.43 4.52
N ILE A 7 5.72 -6.22 4.54
CA ILE A 7 4.79 -6.95 5.40
C ILE A 7 3.80 -7.67 4.48
N TYR A 8 3.57 -8.95 4.73
CA TYR A 8 2.54 -9.71 4.03
C TYR A 8 1.52 -10.26 5.01
N ARG A 9 0.31 -10.52 4.52
CA ARG A 9 -0.74 -11.18 5.28
C ARG A 9 -1.71 -11.89 4.35
N ILE A 10 -2.32 -12.94 4.88
CA ILE A 10 -3.51 -13.55 4.32
C ILE A 10 -4.65 -13.23 5.27
N LYS A 11 -5.78 -12.74 4.75
CA LYS A 11 -6.96 -12.46 5.59
C LYS A 11 -7.57 -13.76 6.11
N SER A 12 -8.05 -13.71 7.35
CA SER A 12 -8.81 -14.82 7.91
C SER A 12 -10.12 -15.04 7.16
N VAL A 13 -10.63 -16.27 7.24
CA VAL A 13 -11.93 -16.65 6.66
C VAL A 13 -13.02 -15.71 7.16
N ASP A 14 -13.12 -15.50 8.48
CA ASP A 14 -14.11 -14.60 9.09
C ASP A 14 -14.08 -13.19 8.50
N SER A 15 -12.88 -12.62 8.30
CA SER A 15 -12.73 -11.28 7.72
C SER A 15 -13.18 -11.23 6.26
N MET A 16 -12.95 -12.31 5.51
CA MET A 16 -13.40 -12.42 4.13
C MET A 16 -14.90 -12.60 4.03
N GLU A 17 -15.50 -13.44 4.89
CA GLU A 17 -16.95 -13.62 4.93
C GLU A 17 -17.68 -12.33 5.30
N GLU A 18 -17.21 -11.61 6.33
CA GLU A 18 -17.76 -10.32 6.72
C GLU A 18 -17.69 -9.32 5.56
N LYS A 19 -16.57 -9.31 4.83
CA LYS A 19 -16.39 -8.44 3.68
C LYS A 19 -17.30 -8.82 2.51
N CYS A 20 -17.55 -10.11 2.26
CA CYS A 20 -18.54 -10.57 1.28
C CYS A 20 -19.93 -10.05 1.65
N ARG A 21 -20.37 -10.25 2.90
CA ARG A 21 -21.68 -9.78 3.39
C ARG A 21 -21.81 -8.26 3.26
N ARG A 22 -20.80 -7.50 3.68
CA ARG A 22 -20.78 -6.03 3.58
C ARG A 22 -20.87 -5.52 2.14
N LYS A 23 -20.35 -6.28 1.17
CA LYS A 23 -20.43 -5.95 -0.25
C LYS A 23 -21.64 -6.56 -0.97
N GLY A 24 -22.50 -7.29 -0.27
CA GLY A 24 -23.65 -7.98 -0.88
C GLY A 24 -23.27 -9.13 -1.80
N LEU A 25 -22.07 -9.72 -1.62
CA LEU A 25 -21.61 -10.87 -2.40
C LEU A 25 -22.00 -12.19 -1.70
N PRO A 26 -22.26 -13.27 -2.46
CA PRO A 26 -22.44 -14.60 -1.89
C PRO A 26 -21.23 -15.01 -1.04
N VAL A 27 -21.45 -15.57 0.14
CA VAL A 27 -20.37 -16.04 1.02
C VAL A 27 -19.88 -17.39 0.54
N ASN A 28 -18.92 -17.37 -0.38
CA ASN A 28 -18.25 -18.56 -0.91
C ASN A 28 -16.80 -18.23 -1.30
N ALA A 29 -16.01 -19.26 -1.63
CA ALA A 29 -14.60 -19.12 -1.94
C ALA A 29 -14.33 -18.28 -3.20
N HIS A 30 -15.18 -18.38 -4.23
CA HIS A 30 -15.06 -17.58 -5.45
C HIS A 30 -15.21 -16.07 -5.14
N SER A 31 -16.29 -15.66 -4.47
CA SER A 31 -16.48 -14.27 -4.07
C SER A 31 -15.33 -13.75 -3.19
N ALA A 32 -14.83 -14.59 -2.29
CA ALA A 32 -13.74 -14.21 -1.39
C ALA A 32 -12.41 -14.02 -2.15
N LEU A 33 -12.06 -14.94 -3.04
CA LEU A 33 -10.73 -14.97 -3.64
C LEU A 33 -10.64 -14.27 -5.00
N VAL A 34 -11.74 -14.19 -5.76
CA VAL A 34 -11.78 -13.67 -7.14
C VAL A 34 -12.49 -12.31 -7.25
N GLU A 35 -13.61 -12.12 -6.54
CA GLU A 35 -14.37 -10.85 -6.60
C GLU A 35 -13.81 -9.78 -5.65
N LEU A 36 -13.40 -10.17 -4.44
CA LEU A 36 -12.87 -9.21 -3.45
C LEU A 36 -11.40 -8.83 -3.68
N ARG A 37 -10.60 -9.72 -4.25
CA ARG A 37 -9.20 -9.55 -4.72
C ARG A 37 -8.16 -9.05 -3.71
N ASP A 38 -8.51 -8.95 -2.43
CA ASP A 38 -7.59 -8.50 -1.36
C ASP A 38 -7.47 -9.51 -0.21
N ALA A 39 -7.67 -10.80 -0.54
CA ALA A 39 -7.44 -11.91 0.38
C ALA A 39 -5.94 -12.01 0.74
N ILE A 40 -5.07 -11.83 -0.27
CA ILE A 40 -3.62 -11.70 -0.12
C ILE A 40 -3.29 -10.21 -0.11
N GLY A 41 -2.64 -9.74 0.94
CA GLY A 41 -2.22 -8.35 1.08
C GLY A 41 -0.71 -8.25 1.29
N LEU A 42 -0.05 -7.45 0.45
CA LEU A 42 1.34 -7.05 0.65
C LEU A 42 1.42 -5.56 0.94
N ARG A 43 2.34 -5.18 1.80
CA ARG A 43 2.70 -3.79 2.06
C ARG A 43 4.19 -3.61 1.87
N ILE A 44 4.55 -2.71 0.97
CA ILE A 44 5.94 -2.35 0.69
C ILE A 44 6.15 -0.95 1.24
N VAL A 45 6.97 -0.83 2.28
CA VAL A 45 7.29 0.45 2.90
C VAL A 45 8.65 0.91 2.39
N CYS A 46 8.66 2.09 1.79
CA CYS A 46 9.79 2.72 1.13
C CYS A 46 10.33 3.86 1.99
N ARG A 47 11.62 4.18 1.81
CA ARG A 47 12.22 5.35 2.47
C ARG A 47 11.75 6.66 1.83
N PHE A 48 11.65 6.68 0.50
CA PHE A 48 11.34 7.88 -0.25
C PHE A 48 10.20 7.68 -1.24
N LEU A 49 9.59 8.78 -1.69
CA LEU A 49 8.52 8.78 -2.69
C LEU A 49 8.99 8.21 -4.04
N HIS A 50 10.22 8.52 -4.45
CA HIS A 50 10.80 8.00 -5.68
C HIS A 50 10.88 6.46 -5.69
N ASP A 51 11.20 5.85 -4.54
CA ASP A 51 11.29 4.40 -4.43
C ASP A 51 9.92 3.73 -4.62
N ILE A 52 8.81 4.39 -4.26
CA ILE A 52 7.47 3.88 -4.57
C ILE A 52 7.29 3.74 -6.08
N LYS A 53 7.69 4.75 -6.85
CA LYS A 53 7.62 4.72 -8.32
C LYS A 53 8.47 3.57 -8.88
N LEU A 54 9.70 3.42 -8.40
CA LEU A 54 10.58 2.32 -8.82
C LEU A 54 9.95 0.94 -8.54
N ASN A 55 9.35 0.74 -7.36
CA ASN A 55 8.69 -0.53 -7.07
C ASN A 55 7.47 -0.78 -7.96
N ILE A 56 6.66 0.24 -8.27
CA ILE A 56 5.54 0.10 -9.21
C ILE A 56 6.04 -0.38 -10.57
N ASP A 57 7.12 0.23 -11.07
CA ASP A 57 7.72 -0.13 -12.35
C ASP A 57 8.27 -1.56 -12.34
N TYR A 58 8.94 -1.98 -11.26
CA TYR A 58 9.42 -3.35 -11.11
C TYR A 58 8.28 -4.37 -10.99
N ILE A 59 7.23 -4.07 -10.24
CA ILE A 59 6.06 -4.95 -10.08
C ILE A 59 5.37 -5.18 -11.43
N LYS A 60 5.27 -4.13 -12.26
CA LYS A 60 4.69 -4.22 -13.61
C LYS A 60 5.50 -5.09 -14.58
N GLN A 61 6.78 -5.30 -14.29
CA GLN A 61 7.68 -6.11 -15.10
C GLN A 61 7.74 -7.58 -14.66
N ILE A 62 7.08 -7.97 -13.57
CA ILE A 62 7.05 -9.35 -13.10
C ILE A 62 6.39 -10.23 -14.18
N PRO A 63 7.06 -11.29 -14.68
CA PRO A 63 6.47 -12.21 -15.63
C PRO A 63 5.19 -12.85 -15.08
N GLY A 64 4.13 -12.91 -15.88
CA GLY A 64 2.84 -13.48 -15.46
C GLY A 64 2.02 -12.58 -14.52
N CYS A 65 2.49 -11.36 -14.22
CA CYS A 65 1.76 -10.37 -13.45
C CYS A 65 0.95 -9.46 -14.36
N LYS A 66 -0.34 -9.31 -14.05
CA LYS A 66 -1.24 -8.36 -14.69
C LYS A 66 -1.80 -7.40 -13.67
N VAL A 67 -1.61 -6.10 -13.91
CA VAL A 67 -2.21 -5.06 -13.07
C VAL A 67 -3.69 -4.92 -13.42
N ILE A 68 -4.56 -5.21 -12.45
CA ILE A 68 -6.02 -5.16 -12.60
C ILE A 68 -6.58 -3.81 -12.20
N GLN A 69 -5.99 -3.17 -11.18
CA GLN A 69 -6.43 -1.88 -10.69
C GLN A 69 -5.29 -1.12 -10.04
N GLU A 70 -5.21 0.19 -10.27
CA GLU A 70 -4.33 1.09 -9.56
C GLU A 70 -5.15 2.21 -8.91
N LYS A 71 -4.79 2.58 -7.68
CA LYS A 71 -5.37 3.73 -6.97
C LYS A 71 -4.25 4.53 -6.35
N ASP A 72 -4.05 5.72 -6.89
CA ASP A 72 -3.03 6.63 -6.43
C ASP A 72 -3.61 7.59 -5.38
N TYR A 73 -3.57 7.18 -4.10
CA TYR A 73 -3.91 8.08 -2.99
C TYR A 73 -2.72 8.93 -2.52
N ILE A 74 -1.57 8.85 -3.17
CA ILE A 74 -0.46 9.76 -2.91
C ILE A 74 -0.79 11.12 -3.53
N HIS A 75 -1.21 11.11 -4.80
CA HIS A 75 -1.66 12.31 -5.50
C HIS A 75 -3.14 12.62 -5.23
N ASN A 76 -4.01 11.60 -5.18
CA ASN A 76 -5.45 11.78 -4.89
C ASN A 76 -5.75 11.49 -3.41
N VAL A 77 -5.25 12.37 -2.54
CA VAL A 77 -5.33 12.21 -1.08
C VAL A 77 -6.78 12.12 -0.62
N LYS A 78 -7.09 11.18 0.27
CA LYS A 78 -8.43 11.08 0.85
C LYS A 78 -8.72 12.26 1.79
N PRO A 79 -10.01 12.62 2.02
CA PRO A 79 -10.36 13.76 2.88
C PRO A 79 -9.78 13.72 4.30
N ASN A 80 -9.54 12.51 4.84
CA ASN A 80 -8.93 12.31 6.15
C ASN A 80 -7.39 12.45 6.17
N GLY A 81 -6.74 12.73 5.04
CA GLY A 81 -5.27 12.80 4.92
C GLY A 81 -4.59 11.48 4.56
N TYR A 82 -5.35 10.39 4.35
CA TYR A 82 -4.77 9.09 4.01
C TYR A 82 -4.06 9.12 2.65
N ARG A 83 -2.80 8.66 2.65
CA ARG A 83 -1.93 8.53 1.48
C ARG A 83 -1.36 7.11 1.38
N SER A 84 -1.38 6.54 0.18
CA SER A 84 -0.79 5.23 -0.19
C SER A 84 -1.01 5.01 -1.69
N TYR A 85 -0.17 4.20 -2.33
CA TYR A 85 -0.45 3.70 -3.67
C TYR A 85 -0.98 2.27 -3.58
N HIS A 86 -2.14 1.98 -4.15
CA HIS A 86 -2.72 0.62 -4.13
C HIS A 86 -2.70 0.01 -5.53
N MET A 87 -2.24 -1.23 -5.62
CA MET A 87 -2.29 -2.04 -6.83
C MET A 87 -3.02 -3.35 -6.53
N ILE A 88 -3.93 -3.75 -7.41
CA ILE A 88 -4.48 -5.11 -7.42
C ILE A 88 -3.85 -5.83 -8.60
N LEU A 89 -3.23 -6.97 -8.31
CA LEU A 89 -2.57 -7.82 -9.29
C LEU A 89 -3.37 -9.11 -9.51
N GLU A 90 -3.35 -9.61 -10.73
CA GLU A 90 -3.66 -10.99 -11.11
C GLU A 90 -2.32 -11.67 -11.44
N LEU A 91 -2.12 -12.85 -10.87
CA LEU A 91 -0.93 -13.68 -11.04
C LEU A 91 -1.36 -15.06 -11.54
N GLU A 92 -0.71 -15.54 -12.60
CA GLU A 92 -0.87 -16.92 -13.08
C GLU A 92 0.22 -17.80 -12.47
N GLU A 93 -0.20 -18.85 -11.75
CA GLU A 93 0.71 -19.78 -11.07
C GLU A 93 0.40 -21.23 -11.49
N PRO A 94 1.37 -22.16 -11.43
CA PRO A 94 1.19 -23.55 -11.89
C PRO A 94 0.24 -24.39 -11.02
N PHE A 95 -0.30 -23.80 -9.94
CA PHE A 95 -1.26 -24.44 -9.03
C PHE A 95 -2.70 -24.28 -9.53
N ARG A 96 -3.61 -25.08 -8.98
CA ARG A 96 -5.04 -24.99 -9.28
C ARG A 96 -5.69 -23.85 -8.50
N ASP A 97 -6.53 -23.04 -9.14
CA ASP A 97 -7.30 -21.99 -8.46
C ASP A 97 -8.63 -22.49 -7.87
N VAL A 98 -9.39 -21.57 -7.27
CA VAL A 98 -10.68 -21.85 -6.62
C VAL A 98 -11.77 -22.30 -7.60
N ASP A 99 -11.66 -21.92 -8.86
CA ASP A 99 -12.60 -22.28 -9.93
C ASP A 99 -12.16 -23.58 -10.64
N GLY A 100 -10.98 -24.07 -10.30
CA GLY A 100 -10.46 -25.34 -10.75
C GLY A 100 -9.56 -25.25 -11.98
N ASN A 101 -9.13 -24.06 -12.41
CA ASN A 101 -8.24 -23.86 -13.55
C ASN A 101 -6.78 -24.18 -13.20
N GLN A 102 -6.00 -24.64 -14.18
CA GLN A 102 -4.55 -24.85 -14.06
C GLN A 102 -3.87 -24.52 -15.41
N PRO A 103 -2.98 -23.51 -15.50
CA PRO A 103 -2.52 -22.65 -14.41
C PRO A 103 -3.65 -21.83 -13.80
N GLY A 104 -3.60 -21.68 -12.47
CA GLY A 104 -4.63 -21.02 -11.68
C GLY A 104 -4.36 -19.52 -11.56
N LYS A 105 -5.43 -18.75 -11.38
CA LYS A 105 -5.37 -17.29 -11.20
C LYS A 105 -5.50 -16.89 -9.74
N PHE A 106 -4.58 -16.05 -9.29
CA PHE A 106 -4.51 -15.56 -7.92
C PHE A 106 -4.51 -14.03 -7.91
N TYR A 107 -5.11 -13.43 -6.88
CA TYR A 107 -5.19 -11.99 -6.75
C TYR A 107 -4.53 -11.50 -5.48
N ALA A 108 -3.75 -10.41 -5.59
CA ALA A 108 -3.09 -9.78 -4.46
C ALA A 108 -3.27 -8.27 -4.49
N GLU A 109 -3.56 -7.69 -3.33
CA GLU A 109 -3.50 -6.24 -3.13
C GLU A 109 -2.11 -5.86 -2.61
N ILE A 110 -1.40 -5.01 -3.34
CA ILE A 110 -0.14 -4.39 -2.90
C ILE A 110 -0.42 -2.94 -2.49
N GLN A 111 0.01 -2.57 -1.29
CA GLN A 111 0.00 -1.20 -0.81
C GLN A 111 1.43 -0.69 -0.70
N LEU A 112 1.78 0.33 -1.47
CA LEU A 112 3.07 1.01 -1.39
C LEU A 112 2.92 2.31 -0.58
N ARG A 113 3.87 2.55 0.31
CA ARG A 113 3.87 3.68 1.26
C ARG A 113 5.29 4.12 1.55
N THR A 114 5.46 5.38 1.96
CA THR A 114 6.66 5.79 2.71
C THR A 114 6.56 5.37 4.17
N ILE A 115 7.67 5.46 4.91
CA ILE A 115 7.67 5.27 6.37
C ILE A 115 6.69 6.23 7.06
N ALA A 116 6.64 7.49 6.62
CA ALA A 116 5.75 8.50 7.19
C ALA A 116 4.26 8.16 6.94
N MET A 117 3.92 7.75 5.71
CA MET A 117 2.57 7.30 5.35
C MET A 117 2.13 6.07 6.16
N ASP A 118 3.01 5.09 6.34
CA ASP A 118 2.66 3.88 7.08
C ASP A 118 2.48 4.15 8.57
N SER A 119 3.34 5.00 9.14
CA SER A 119 3.25 5.46 10.54
C SER A 119 1.90 6.14 10.80
N TRP A 120 1.51 7.09 9.94
CA TRP A 120 0.23 7.78 10.06
C TRP A 120 -0.97 6.83 9.90
N ALA A 121 -0.95 5.97 8.88
CA ALA A 121 -2.05 5.06 8.60
C ALA A 121 -2.24 4.00 9.71
N SER A 122 -1.15 3.59 10.37
CA SER A 122 -1.21 2.70 11.54
C SER A 122 -1.94 3.37 12.71
N LEU A 123 -1.61 4.63 13.02
CA LEU A 123 -2.27 5.40 14.07
C LEU A 123 -3.74 5.65 13.76
N GLU A 124 -4.07 6.05 12.53
CA GLU A 124 -5.46 6.29 12.12
C GLU A 124 -6.33 5.03 12.24
N HIS A 125 -5.78 3.88 11.84
CA HIS A 125 -6.46 2.60 11.93
C HIS A 125 -6.71 2.17 13.38
N GLN A 126 -5.73 2.34 14.28
CA GLN A 126 -5.91 2.08 15.70
C GLN A 126 -7.00 2.95 16.32
N MET A 127 -7.09 4.22 15.90
CA MET A 127 -8.13 5.13 16.37
C MET A 127 -9.53 4.71 15.91
N LYS A 128 -9.70 4.33 14.64
CA LYS A 128 -10.99 3.84 14.12
C LYS A 128 -11.52 2.60 14.84
N TYR A 129 -10.62 1.75 15.33
CA TYR A 129 -11.00 0.55 16.08
C TYR A 129 -11.59 0.87 17.46
N LYS A 130 -11.33 2.06 18.02
CA LYS A 130 -11.91 2.48 19.30
C LYS A 130 -13.29 3.11 19.05
N HIS A 131 -14.35 2.31 19.25
CA HIS A 131 -15.74 2.70 18.97
C HIS A 131 -16.29 3.89 19.79
N HIS A 132 -15.62 4.31 20.87
CA HIS A 132 -16.04 5.43 21.72
C HIS A 132 -14.90 6.40 21.99
N ILE A 133 -14.68 7.31 21.04
CA ILE A 133 -13.70 8.40 21.18
C ILE A 133 -14.43 9.71 21.48
N LYS A 134 -14.15 10.30 22.65
CA LYS A 134 -14.51 11.69 22.93
C LYS A 134 -13.75 12.61 21.96
N ASN A 135 -14.41 13.64 21.42
CA ASN A 135 -13.83 14.62 20.49
C ASN A 135 -13.36 14.04 19.14
N ALA A 136 -14.04 13.01 18.61
CA ALA A 136 -13.66 12.35 17.36
C ALA A 136 -13.45 13.32 16.17
N ALA A 137 -14.27 14.37 16.06
CA ALA A 137 -14.12 15.38 15.00
C ALA A 137 -12.81 16.16 15.10
N LEU A 138 -12.46 16.64 16.30
CA LEU A 138 -11.21 17.36 16.55
C LEU A 138 -9.99 16.45 16.30
N ILE A 139 -10.07 15.20 16.77
CA ILE A 139 -9.01 14.20 16.54
C ILE A 139 -8.83 13.93 15.05
N GLY A 140 -9.93 13.84 14.28
CA GLY A 140 -9.86 13.68 12.83
C GLY A 140 -9.17 14.86 12.14
N GLN A 141 -9.42 16.09 12.59
CA GLN A 141 -8.75 17.30 12.10
C GLN A 141 -7.26 17.28 12.43
N GLU A 142 -6.88 16.94 13.66
CA GLU A 142 -5.48 16.82 14.07
C GLU A 142 -4.75 15.71 13.32
N LEU A 143 -5.37 14.54 13.14
CA LEU A 143 -4.80 13.48 12.32
C LEU A 143 -4.57 13.96 10.89
N LYS A 144 -5.53 14.65 10.28
CA LYS A 144 -5.34 15.22 8.94
C LYS A 144 -4.16 16.20 8.92
N ARG A 145 -4.07 17.10 9.90
CA ARG A 145 -2.95 18.06 10.02
C ARG A 145 -1.60 17.33 10.08
N CYS A 146 -1.48 16.32 10.96
CA CYS A 146 -0.28 15.49 11.05
C CYS A 146 0.03 14.77 9.73
N ALA A 147 -1.00 14.31 9.00
CA ALA A 147 -0.81 13.67 7.70
C ALA A 147 -0.15 14.62 6.70
N ASP A 148 -0.60 15.88 6.68
CA ASP A 148 -0.11 16.91 5.77
C ASP A 148 1.32 17.36 6.14
N GLU A 149 1.64 17.46 7.43
CA GLU A 149 3.01 17.72 7.92
C GLU A 149 3.98 16.59 7.56
N LEU A 150 3.55 15.34 7.74
CA LEU A 150 4.34 14.16 7.36
C LEU A 150 4.59 14.10 5.85
N ALA A 151 3.61 14.48 5.03
CA ALA A 151 3.77 14.55 3.58
C ALA A 151 4.75 15.64 3.15
N ALA A 152 4.75 16.80 3.81
CA ALA A 152 5.75 17.85 3.58
C ALA A 152 7.16 17.37 3.96
N CYS A 153 7.28 16.63 5.06
CA CYS A 153 8.54 16.04 5.50
C CYS A 153 9.07 15.00 4.49
N ASP A 154 8.22 14.13 3.96
CA ASP A 154 8.58 13.18 2.88
C ASP A 154 9.13 13.90 1.64
N LEU A 155 8.51 15.02 1.23
CA LEU A 155 8.97 15.81 0.09
C LEU A 155 10.31 16.49 0.35
N ALA A 156 10.50 17.04 1.55
CA ALA A 156 11.78 17.64 1.94
C ALA A 156 12.90 16.59 1.95
N MET A 157 12.65 15.40 2.53
CA MET A 157 13.62 14.30 2.52
C MET A 157 13.93 13.79 1.11
N GLN A 158 12.92 13.72 0.22
CA GLN A 158 13.15 13.39 -1.20
C GLN A 158 14.04 14.45 -1.88
N THR A 159 13.83 15.73 -1.58
CA THR A 159 14.64 16.83 -2.14
C THR A 159 16.09 16.72 -1.68
N ILE A 160 16.32 16.49 -0.39
CA ILE A 160 17.67 16.28 0.16
C ILE A 160 18.36 15.09 -0.53
N ARG A 161 17.64 13.97 -0.71
CA ARG A 161 18.19 12.82 -1.45
C ARG A 161 18.61 13.20 -2.87
N ASN A 162 17.80 13.96 -3.60
CA ASN A 162 18.12 14.35 -4.96
C ASN A 162 19.40 15.21 -5.00
N LEU A 163 19.54 16.16 -4.07
CA LEU A 163 20.74 17.01 -3.97
C LEU A 163 22.01 16.18 -3.71
N LEU A 164 21.95 15.20 -2.79
CA LEU A 164 23.07 14.30 -2.51
C LEU A 164 23.44 13.38 -3.69
N GLN A 165 22.55 13.20 -4.66
CA GLN A 165 22.80 12.39 -5.86
C GLN A 165 23.27 13.23 -7.05
N GLU A 166 23.10 14.55 -7.00
CA GLU A 166 23.56 15.50 -8.02
C GLU A 166 24.99 16.00 -7.77
N GLU A 167 25.56 15.76 -6.57
CA GLU A 167 26.98 15.96 -6.30
C GLU A 167 27.82 14.96 -7.11
N PRO A 168 28.70 15.40 -8.03
CA PRO A 168 29.65 14.51 -8.68
C PRO A 168 30.60 13.91 -7.64
N GLU A 169 30.90 12.62 -7.74
CA GLU A 169 32.08 12.03 -7.10
C GLU A 169 33.32 12.80 -7.61
N GLY A 170 33.84 13.73 -6.81
CA GLY A 170 34.99 14.54 -7.23
C GLY A 170 35.37 15.63 -6.26
N GLU A 171 36.01 15.26 -5.16
CA GLU A 171 37.21 15.91 -4.60
C GLU A 171 37.71 15.02 -3.44
N GLU A 172 38.37 13.90 -3.79
CA GLU A 172 39.38 13.36 -2.89
C GLU A 172 40.46 14.44 -2.77
N GLU A 173 40.50 15.07 -1.60
CA GLU A 173 41.47 16.07 -1.20
C GLU A 173 42.89 15.53 -1.42
N ASN A 174 43.54 15.98 -2.49
CA ASN A 174 44.99 16.05 -2.52
C ASN A 174 45.42 17.17 -1.56
N GLN A 175 45.84 16.80 -0.35
CA GLN A 175 46.79 17.56 0.46
C GLN A 175 47.54 16.66 1.45
#